data_AF-A0A953DVR7-F1
#
_entry.id   AF-A0A953DVR7-F1
#
_cell.length_a   1.000
_cell.length_b   1.000
_cell.length_c   1.000
_cell.angle_alpha   90.00
_cell.angle_beta   90.00
_cell.angle_gamma   90.00
#
_symmetry.space_group_name_H-M   'P 1'
#
loop_
_entity.id
_entity.type
_entity.pdbx_description
1 polymer ?
#
loop_
_entity_poly.entity_id
_entity_poly.type
_entity_poly.pdbx_seq_one_letter_code
_entity_poly.pdbx_strand_id
1 'polypeptide(L)'
;MNDAVSAGPRPAADPLEILHDLLRRARQAGADAADAVLVDATSMSYAQRLGRPERIERSESQDLGLRVFVGRRQAIVSSSDLGAPALAALVERAVAMARTVPEDAFCGLRRPPARA
;
A
#
# COMPACT_ATOMS: atom_id res chain seq x y z
N MET A 1 -36.45 4.98 12.25
CA MET A 1 -35.17 5.57 12.68
C MET A 1 -34.05 4.60 12.31
N ASN A 2 -33.55 4.65 11.07
CA ASN A 2 -32.15 4.33 10.74
C ASN A 2 -31.88 4.70 9.26
N ASP A 3 -31.85 6.01 9.00
CA ASP A 3 -31.24 6.55 7.79
C ASP A 3 -29.74 6.71 8.07
N ALA A 4 -28.96 5.68 7.75
CA ALA A 4 -27.51 5.80 7.61
C ALA A 4 -26.93 4.65 6.77
N VAL A 5 -27.54 4.35 5.62
CA VAL A 5 -26.88 3.59 4.55
C VAL A 5 -26.74 4.52 3.36
N SER A 6 -25.89 5.54 3.50
CA SER A 6 -25.40 6.30 2.36
C SER A 6 -24.05 6.90 2.72
N ALA A 7 -23.02 6.05 2.74
CA ALA A 7 -21.70 6.55 2.41
C ALA A 7 -21.66 6.62 0.88
N GLY A 8 -21.89 7.81 0.33
CA GLY A 8 -21.69 8.07 -1.10
C GLY A 8 -20.26 7.69 -1.53
N PRO A 9 -19.98 7.60 -2.84
CA PRO A 9 -18.65 7.28 -3.32
C PRO A 9 -17.65 8.30 -2.77
N ARG A 10 -16.69 7.86 -1.95
CA ARG A 10 -15.61 8.74 -1.50
C ARG A 10 -14.83 9.19 -2.74
N PRO A 11 -14.59 10.49 -2.93
CA PRO A 11 -13.54 10.92 -3.85
C PRO A 11 -12.21 10.62 -3.15
N ALA A 12 -11.77 9.37 -3.18
CA ALA A 12 -10.42 9.03 -2.79
C ALA A 12 -9.47 9.64 -3.83
N ALA A 13 -8.36 10.22 -3.37
CA ALA A 13 -7.25 10.56 -4.26
C ALA A 13 -6.92 9.34 -5.12
N ASP A 14 -6.66 9.57 -6.42
CA ASP A 14 -6.43 8.49 -7.38
C ASP A 14 -5.33 7.55 -6.84
N PRO A 15 -5.63 6.26 -6.58
CA PRO A 15 -4.65 5.28 -6.12
C PRO A 15 -3.38 5.26 -6.96
N LEU A 16 -3.49 5.49 -8.27
CA LEU A 16 -2.35 5.51 -9.18
C LEU A 16 -1.47 6.73 -8.94
N GLU A 17 -2.04 7.89 -8.64
CA GLU A 17 -1.28 9.10 -8.28
C GLU A 17 -0.53 8.91 -6.96
N ILE A 18 -1.17 8.29 -5.96
CA ILE A 18 -0.53 7.97 -4.67
C ILE A 18 0.67 7.05 -4.90
N LEU A 19 0.48 5.96 -5.65
CA LEU A 19 1.54 5.01 -5.96
C LEU A 19 2.65 5.66 -6.80
N HIS A 20 2.30 6.51 -7.77
CA HIS A 20 3.28 7.22 -8.59
C HIS A 20 4.14 8.17 -7.76
N ASP A 21 3.52 8.96 -6.89
CA ASP A 21 4.23 9.87 -5.98
C ASP A 21 5.13 9.10 -5.02
N LEU A 22 4.65 7.98 -4.47
CA LEU A 22 5.42 7.14 -3.57
C LEU A 22 6.66 6.54 -4.25
N LEU A 23 6.51 5.99 -5.46
CA LEU A 23 7.62 5.45 -6.25
C LEU A 23 8.63 6.55 -6.62
N ARG A 24 8.15 7.75 -6.96
CA ARG A 24 8.98 8.92 -7.21
C ARG A 24 9.81 9.29 -5.98
N ARG A 25 9.19 9.35 -4.79
CA ARG A 25 9.89 9.61 -3.52
C ARG A 25 10.91 8.54 -3.18
N ALA A 26 10.57 7.26 -3.37
CA ALA A 26 11.49 6.16 -3.13
C ALA A 26 12.77 6.29 -3.97
N ARG A 27 12.64 6.63 -5.26
CA ARG A 27 13.78 6.90 -6.13
C ARG A 27 14.59 8.12 -5.67
N GLN A 28 13.93 9.20 -5.27
CA GLN A 28 14.60 10.40 -4.75
C GLN A 28 15.36 10.14 -3.44
N ALA A 29 14.86 9.25 -2.59
CA ALA A 29 15.52 8.83 -1.36
C ALA A 29 16.72 7.89 -1.59
N GLY A 30 16.92 7.41 -2.83
CA GLY A 30 18.06 6.60 -3.22
C GLY A 30 17.77 5.11 -3.37
N ALA A 31 16.53 4.73 -3.68
CA ALA A 31 16.23 3.40 -4.24
C ALA A 31 16.56 3.36 -5.74
N ASP A 32 17.22 2.29 -6.18
CA ASP A 32 17.53 2.05 -7.60
C ASP A 32 16.28 1.58 -8.37
N ALA A 33 15.47 0.77 -7.70
CA ALA A 33 14.17 0.32 -8.19
C ALA A 33 13.18 0.20 -7.02
N ALA A 34 11.89 0.25 -7.33
CA ALA A 34 10.84 0.03 -6.35
C ALA A 34 9.57 -0.47 -7.03
N ASP A 35 8.77 -1.24 -6.29
CA ASP A 35 7.38 -1.51 -6.61
C ASP A 35 6.49 -1.19 -5.39
N ALA A 36 5.24 -0.88 -5.67
CA ALA A 36 4.28 -0.53 -4.64
C ALA A 36 2.92 -1.13 -4.99
N VAL A 37 2.19 -1.53 -3.95
CA VAL A 37 0.86 -2.12 -4.04
C VAL A 37 -0.04 -1.35 -3.08
N LEU A 38 -1.20 -0.92 -3.55
CA LEU A 38 -2.26 -0.37 -2.70
C LEU A 38 -3.48 -1.28 -2.84
N VAL A 39 -3.99 -1.72 -1.69
CA VAL A 39 -5.19 -2.55 -1.58
C VAL A 39 -6.25 -1.71 -0.87
N ASP A 40 -7.40 -1.56 -1.52
CA ASP A 40 -8.59 -0.99 -0.92
C ASP A 40 -9.62 -2.12 -0.77
N ALA A 41 -10.10 -2.34 0.45
CA ALA A 41 -11.03 -3.41 0.76
C ALA A 41 -12.25 -2.86 1.50
N THR A 42 -13.43 -3.28 1.07
CA THR A 42 -14.68 -3.02 1.79
C THR A 42 -15.39 -4.34 1.99
N SER A 43 -15.88 -4.59 3.20
CA SER A 43 -16.66 -5.77 3.53
C SER A 43 -17.87 -5.42 4.37
N MET A 44 -18.91 -6.26 4.30
CA MET A 44 -20.10 -6.15 5.12
C MET A 44 -20.43 -7.55 5.67
N SER A 45 -20.66 -7.65 6.97
CA SER A 45 -21.04 -8.89 7.64
C SER A 45 -22.44 -8.75 8.24
N TYR A 46 -23.22 -9.83 8.18
CA TYR A 46 -24.55 -9.92 8.77
C TYR A 46 -24.63 -11.20 9.59
N ALA A 47 -24.97 -11.07 10.87
CA ALA A 47 -25.17 -12.19 11.78
C ALA A 47 -26.63 -12.22 12.26
N GLN A 48 -27.20 -13.43 12.31
CA GLN A 48 -28.53 -13.68 12.83
C GLN A 48 -28.56 -14.91 13.73
N ARG A 49 -29.51 -14.92 14.68
CA ARG A 49 -29.79 -16.07 15.54
C ARG A 49 -31.28 -16.26 15.65
N LEU A 50 -31.73 -17.51 15.45
CA LEU A 50 -33.16 -17.87 15.44
C LEU A 50 -34.00 -17.00 14.48
N GLY A 51 -33.45 -16.67 13.31
CA GLY A 51 -34.11 -15.83 12.30
C GLY A 51 -34.22 -14.35 12.68
N ARG A 52 -33.60 -13.91 13.78
CA ARG A 52 -33.54 -12.51 14.18
C ARG A 52 -32.15 -11.93 13.88
N PRO A 53 -32.07 -10.76 13.20
CA PRO A 53 -30.81 -10.05 13.03
C PRO A 53 -30.18 -9.75 14.40
N GLU A 54 -28.92 -10.09 14.58
CA GLU A 54 -28.16 -9.78 15.78
C GLU A 54 -27.17 -8.64 15.53
N ARG A 55 -26.51 -8.65 14.36
CA ARG A 55 -25.40 -7.74 14.09
C ARG A 55 -25.22 -7.51 12.60
N ILE A 56 -24.92 -6.26 12.25
CA ILE A 56 -24.49 -5.85 10.92
C ILE A 56 -23.21 -5.05 11.12
N GLU A 57 -22.11 -5.48 10.51
CA GLU A 57 -20.85 -4.73 10.53
C GLU A 57 -20.45 -4.36 9.11
N ARG A 58 -19.79 -3.20 8.99
CA ARG A 58 -19.15 -2.77 7.76
C ARG A 58 -17.70 -2.45 8.09
N SER A 59 -16.78 -2.96 7.29
CA SER A 59 -15.36 -2.69 7.43
C SER A 59 -14.82 -2.09 6.14
N GLU A 60 -13.94 -1.11 6.29
CA GLU A 60 -13.14 -0.55 5.22
C GLU A 60 -11.68 -0.63 5.66
N SER A 61 -10.79 -1.05 4.75
CA SER A 61 -9.35 -0.98 4.99
C SER A 61 -8.62 -0.51 3.74
N GLN A 62 -7.54 0.22 3.97
CA GLN A 62 -6.57 0.62 2.96
C GLN A 62 -5.20 0.19 3.43
N ASP A 63 -4.52 -0.58 2.62
CA ASP A 63 -3.20 -1.11 2.91
C ASP A 63 -2.28 -0.80 1.76
N LEU A 64 -1.14 -0.20 2.06
CA LEU A 64 -0.10 0.14 1.10
C LEU A 64 1.18 -0.59 1.46
N GLY A 65 1.71 -1.35 0.50
CA GLY A 65 3.01 -1.99 0.54
C GLY A 65 4.00 -1.28 -0.39
N LEU A 66 5.22 -1.08 0.09
CA LEU A 66 6.35 -0.56 -0.68
C LEU A 66 7.51 -1.53 -0.57
N ARG A 67 8.01 -2.00 -1.71
CA ARG A 67 9.28 -2.71 -1.82
C ARG A 67 10.28 -1.83 -2.53
N VAL A 68 11.46 -1.67 -1.94
CA VAL A 68 12.58 -0.92 -2.51
C VAL A 68 13.78 -1.81 -2.72
N PHE A 69 14.58 -1.48 -3.73
CA PHE A 69 15.82 -2.12 -4.08
C PHE A 69 16.96 -1.09 -4.06
N VAL A 70 18.07 -1.43 -3.40
CA VAL A 70 19.30 -0.63 -3.34
C VAL A 70 20.48 -1.57 -3.62
N GLY A 71 21.07 -1.47 -4.80
CA GLY A 71 22.02 -2.43 -5.33
C GLY A 71 21.42 -3.83 -5.39
N ARG A 72 22.06 -4.79 -4.73
CA ARG A 72 21.55 -6.14 -4.52
C ARG A 72 20.90 -6.33 -3.16
N ARG A 73 20.23 -5.31 -2.64
CA ARG A 73 19.55 -5.36 -1.33
C ARG A 73 18.10 -4.93 -1.51
N GLN A 74 17.20 -5.52 -0.74
CA GLN A 74 15.78 -5.18 -0.79
C GLN A 74 15.17 -5.05 0.60
N ALA A 75 14.15 -4.22 0.72
CA ALA A 75 13.31 -4.15 1.91
C ALA A 75 11.85 -3.95 1.51
N ILE A 76 10.96 -4.47 2.34
CA ILE A 76 9.51 -4.35 2.17
C ILE A 76 8.96 -3.73 3.44
N VAL A 77 8.11 -2.72 3.28
CA VAL A 77 7.39 -2.06 4.38
C VAL A 77 5.94 -1.87 3.99
N SER A 78 5.06 -1.77 4.98
CA SER A 78 3.64 -1.48 4.76
C SER A 78 3.13 -0.36 5.68
N SER A 79 2.03 0.25 5.29
CA SER A 79 1.29 1.28 6.04
C SER A 79 -0.18 1.25 5.67
N SER A 80 -1.06 1.52 6.63
CA SER A 80 -2.48 1.82 6.37
C SER A 80 -2.80 3.33 6.39
N ASP A 81 -1.80 4.17 6.72
CA ASP A 81 -1.89 5.62 6.66
C ASP A 81 -1.31 6.14 5.33
N LEU A 82 -2.16 6.78 4.53
CA LEU A 82 -1.82 7.37 3.23
C LEU A 82 -1.53 8.88 3.30
N GLY A 83 -1.44 9.45 4.51
CA GLY A 83 -1.05 10.84 4.72
C GLY A 83 0.37 11.12 4.23
N ALA A 84 0.59 12.28 3.61
CA ALA A 84 1.89 12.65 3.06
C ALA A 84 3.07 12.52 4.05
N PRO A 85 2.95 12.87 5.35
CA PRO A 85 4.02 12.66 6.32
C PRO A 85 4.31 11.17 6.58
N ALA A 86 3.27 10.35 6.66
CA ALA A 86 3.40 8.90 6.88
C ALA A 86 4.07 8.22 5.69
N LEU A 87 3.69 8.61 4.47
CA LEU A 87 4.32 8.10 3.23
C LEU A 87 5.80 8.53 3.11
N ALA A 88 6.15 9.75 3.52
CA ALA A 88 7.54 10.19 3.55
C ALA A 88 8.37 9.35 4.54
N ALA A 89 7.88 9.18 5.76
CA ALA A 89 8.53 8.35 6.77
C ALA A 89 8.63 6.87 6.34
N LEU A 90 7.62 6.35 5.66
CA LEU A 90 7.59 4.99 5.12
C LEU A 90 8.74 4.78 4.12
N VAL A 91 8.94 5.73 3.19
CA VAL A 91 10.00 5.68 2.19
C VAL A 91 11.39 5.74 2.84
N GLU A 92 11.61 6.68 3.76
CA GLU A 92 12.89 6.82 4.45
C GLU A 92 13.25 5.53 5.20
N ARG A 93 12.27 4.96 5.91
CA ARG A 93 12.43 3.68 6.61
C ARG A 93 12.74 2.55 5.64
N ALA A 94 12.03 2.44 4.51
CA ALA A 94 12.26 1.40 3.52
C ALA A 94 13.70 1.42 2.98
N VAL A 95 14.19 2.61 2.60
CA VAL A 95 15.54 2.78 2.04
C VAL A 95 16.60 2.52 3.12
N ALA A 96 16.39 3.02 4.34
CA ALA A 96 17.29 2.76 5.45
C ALA A 96 17.41 1.25 5.73
N MET A 97 16.28 0.53 5.77
CA MET A 97 16.26 -0.93 5.93
C MET A 97 16.98 -1.64 4.79
N ALA A 98 16.74 -1.26 3.53
CA ALA A 98 17.42 -1.88 2.39
C ALA A 98 18.95 -1.69 2.44
N ARG A 99 19.44 -0.58 2.99
CA ARG A 99 20.89 -0.36 3.14
C ARG A 99 21.53 -1.21 4.24
N THR A 100 20.78 -1.66 5.25
CA THR A 100 21.34 -2.42 6.38
C THR A 100 21.31 -3.94 6.18
N VAL A 101 20.47 -4.45 5.29
CA VAL A 101 20.38 -5.90 5.02
C VAL A 101 21.56 -6.41 4.17
N PRO A 102 21.91 -7.70 4.26
CA PRO A 102 22.88 -8.34 3.37
C PRO A 102 22.45 -8.30 1.90
N GLU A 103 23.41 -8.53 1.00
CA GLU A 103 23.11 -8.66 -0.42
C GLU A 103 22.41 -9.99 -0.74
N ASP A 104 21.45 -9.93 -1.64
CA ASP A 104 20.69 -11.02 -2.22
C ASP A 104 20.90 -11.03 -3.74
N ALA A 105 21.50 -12.11 -4.26
CA ALA A 105 21.76 -12.26 -5.68
C ALA A 105 20.50 -12.44 -6.54
N PHE A 106 19.36 -12.77 -5.93
CA PHE A 106 18.10 -13.04 -6.60
C PHE A 106 17.08 -11.90 -6.49
N CYS A 107 17.41 -10.84 -5.76
CA CYS A 107 16.55 -9.67 -5.69
C CYS A 107 16.62 -8.83 -6.98
N GLY A 108 15.48 -8.22 -7.33
CA GLY A 108 15.40 -7.27 -8.43
C GLY A 108 14.07 -7.30 -9.16
N LEU A 109 13.78 -6.22 -9.88
CA LEU A 109 12.63 -6.17 -10.80
C LEU A 109 12.99 -6.86 -12.11
N ARG A 110 11.98 -7.51 -12.72
CA ARG A 110 12.13 -8.05 -14.06
C ARG A 110 12.45 -6.93 -15.04
N ARG A 111 13.51 -7.09 -15.83
CA ARG A 111 13.80 -6.18 -16.94
C ARG A 111 12.61 -6.18 -17.92
N PRO A 112 12.12 -5.01 -18.36
CA PRO A 112 11.12 -4.97 -19.42
C PRO A 112 11.68 -5.56 -20.72
N PRO A 113 10.85 -6.18 -21.57
CA PRO A 113 11.30 -6.66 -22.87
C PRO A 113 11.86 -5.51 -23.71
N ALA A 114 12.82 -5.80 -24.59
CA ALA A 114 13.29 -4.82 -25.57
C ALA A 114 12.10 -4.34 -26.40
N ARG A 115 11.91 -3.02 -26.53
CA ARG A 115 10.95 -2.46 -27.48
C ARG A 115 11.49 -2.71 -28.89
N ALA A 116 10.64 -3.26 -29.77
CA ALA A 116 10.90 -3.38 -31.20
C ALA A 116 10.92 -2.00 -31.86
#